data_AF-U2RLL4-F1
#
_entry.id   AF-U2RLL4-F1
#
_cell.length_a   1.000
_cell.length_b   1.000
_cell.length_c   1.000
_cell.angle_alpha   90.00
_cell.angle_beta   90.00
_cell.angle_gamma   90.00
#
_symmetry.space_group_name_H-M   'P 1'
#
loop_
_entity.id
_entity.type
_entity.pdbx_description
1 polymer ?
#
loop_
_entity_poly.entity_id
_entity_poly.type
_entity_poly.pdbx_seq_one_letter_code
_entity_poly.pdbx_strand_id
1 'polypeptide(L)'
;DAGAAGAGGADARALAAAPPADYRAQLEQVSASLESLPRLMGPAGSDIGSNSWVVSGALTTTGKPLLANDPHLGASLPSVWYQVGLHCATVTAECPFDVSGFGFSGFPGVVIGHNDRISWGFTNLGPDVADLYVEKVTGDTYEYDGAQVPLDIRRETIKVAGGKDVTLTVRSTRHGPIITDVGDDYAAIAKNQAGKLGIPAEQYQLSLQWTALTPGPTAGAIFAFDTATDWTSFRAAAANFQVPSQNLVYADVDGHIGYQAPGAVPIRAAGDGTVPVPGWTSQYGWVGTVPYDQLPSVLDPPSGYIVTANNAAVGPDYPVMITRDWEYGYRANQIAVRLQALVASGKKVTAAQLAAIQGDTYDANAATLVPLLRAVGDAADPSSGAAR
;
A
#
# COMPACT_ATOMS: atom_id res chain seq x y z
N ASP A 1 60.63 -11.57 -48.70
CA ASP A 1 60.80 -10.19 -48.24
C ASP A 1 59.56 -9.75 -47.49
N ALA A 2 59.48 -10.09 -46.20
CA ALA A 2 60.03 -9.37 -45.04
C ALA A 2 59.05 -8.25 -44.61
N GLY A 3 58.51 -8.17 -43.40
CA GLY A 3 58.60 -8.85 -42.10
C GLY A 3 57.61 -8.06 -41.19
N ALA A 4 56.93 -8.61 -40.20
CA ALA A 4 57.37 -8.78 -38.82
C ALA A 4 56.09 -9.21 -38.03
N ALA A 5 56.04 -10.37 -37.37
CA ALA A 5 56.64 -10.73 -36.08
C ALA A 5 55.69 -10.42 -34.89
N GLY A 6 55.55 -11.42 -34.01
CA GLY A 6 55.18 -11.20 -32.61
C GLY A 6 53.91 -11.88 -32.13
N ALA A 7 53.91 -13.21 -32.06
CA ALA A 7 53.08 -13.92 -31.11
C ALA A 7 53.54 -13.58 -29.69
N GLY A 8 52.67 -12.96 -28.90
CA GLY A 8 52.85 -12.67 -27.48
C GLY A 8 51.48 -12.70 -26.81
N GLY A 9 51.28 -13.71 -25.97
CA GLY A 9 49.99 -14.02 -25.38
C GLY A 9 49.45 -12.93 -24.46
N ALA A 10 48.13 -12.78 -24.46
CA ALA A 10 47.37 -12.30 -23.32
C ALA A 10 46.10 -13.13 -23.21
N ASP A 11 46.04 -13.83 -22.08
CA ASP A 11 45.01 -14.72 -21.56
C ASP A 11 43.57 -14.52 -22.03
N ALA A 12 43.09 -15.49 -22.80
CA ALA A 12 41.67 -15.87 -22.85
C ALA A 12 41.27 -16.69 -21.60
N ARG A 13 41.75 -16.29 -20.41
CA ARG A 13 41.54 -17.00 -19.15
C ARG A 13 41.25 -16.03 -18.00
N ALA A 14 40.09 -15.40 -18.08
CA ALA A 14 39.40 -14.89 -16.90
C ALA A 14 37.88 -15.10 -17.04
N LEU A 15 37.47 -16.29 -17.48
CA LEU A 15 36.13 -16.77 -17.22
C LEU A 15 36.09 -17.25 -15.76
N ALA A 16 35.54 -16.37 -14.92
CA ALA A 16 34.96 -16.61 -13.61
C ALA A 16 35.69 -17.67 -12.76
N ALA A 17 36.62 -17.23 -11.92
CA ALA A 17 36.84 -17.95 -10.67
C ALA A 17 35.47 -18.09 -9.99
N ALA A 18 35.03 -19.32 -9.75
CA ALA A 18 33.83 -19.57 -8.98
C ALA A 18 33.94 -18.77 -7.66
N PRO A 19 32.89 -18.05 -7.23
CA PRO A 19 32.94 -17.32 -5.98
C PRO A 19 33.41 -18.26 -4.87
N PRO A 20 34.20 -17.77 -3.89
CA PRO A 20 34.70 -18.61 -2.81
C PRO A 20 33.55 -19.37 -2.14
N ALA A 21 33.80 -20.59 -1.68
CA ALA A 21 32.76 -21.50 -1.20
C ALA A 21 31.90 -20.93 -0.04
N ASP A 22 32.38 -19.88 0.63
CA ASP A 22 31.66 -19.18 1.70
C ASP A 22 30.50 -18.32 1.18
N TYR A 23 30.59 -17.79 -0.05
CA TYR A 23 29.59 -16.88 -0.62
C TYR A 23 28.27 -17.60 -0.91
N ARG A 24 28.37 -18.85 -1.38
CA ARG A 24 27.20 -19.72 -1.59
C ARG A 24 26.54 -20.07 -0.27
N ALA A 25 27.32 -20.42 0.75
CA ALA A 25 26.79 -20.73 2.09
C ALA A 25 26.12 -19.52 2.74
N GLN A 26 26.70 -18.32 2.58
CA GLN A 26 26.10 -17.06 3.06
C GLN A 26 24.81 -16.73 2.31
N LEU A 27 24.76 -16.89 0.97
CA LEU A 27 23.55 -16.69 0.17
C LEU A 27 22.47 -17.72 0.49
N GLU A 28 22.83 -18.98 0.71
CA GLU A 28 21.91 -20.04 1.14
C GLU A 28 21.36 -19.75 2.54
N GLN A 29 22.19 -19.23 3.46
CA GLN A 29 21.76 -18.81 4.79
C GLN A 29 20.82 -17.59 4.76
N VAL A 30 21.07 -16.63 3.86
CA VAL A 30 20.18 -15.50 3.62
C VAL A 30 18.86 -15.97 2.99
N SER A 31 18.90 -16.88 2.02
CA SER A 31 17.70 -17.48 1.40
C SER A 31 16.84 -18.21 2.43
N ALA A 32 17.45 -19.06 3.24
CA ALA A 32 16.77 -19.79 4.32
C ALA A 32 16.18 -18.84 5.38
N SER A 33 16.87 -17.73 5.65
CA SER A 33 16.36 -16.68 6.56
C SER A 33 15.17 -15.92 5.95
N LEU A 34 15.15 -15.71 4.63
CA LEU A 34 14.05 -15.07 3.91
C LEU A 34 12.84 -16.01 3.67
N GLU A 35 13.09 -17.32 3.62
CA GLU A 35 12.07 -18.37 3.50
C GLU A 35 11.39 -18.70 4.84
N SER A 36 12.09 -18.50 5.97
CA SER A 36 11.54 -18.75 7.32
C SER A 36 10.65 -17.63 7.85
N LEU A 37 10.50 -16.53 7.11
CA LEU A 37 9.53 -15.48 7.42
C LEU A 37 8.11 -15.94 6.99
N PRO A 38 7.11 -15.96 7.90
CA PRO A 38 5.75 -16.41 7.58
C PRO A 38 5.12 -15.57 6.46
N ARG A 39 4.81 -16.21 5.33
CA ARG A 39 4.11 -15.59 4.18
C ARG A 39 2.65 -16.04 4.15
N LEU A 40 1.86 -15.62 5.14
CA LEU A 40 0.44 -15.98 5.19
C LEU A 40 -0.48 -14.99 4.44
N MET A 41 0.05 -13.88 3.91
CA MET A 41 -0.68 -12.91 3.09
C MET A 41 0.17 -12.39 1.92
N GLY A 42 0.74 -13.29 1.10
CA GLY A 42 1.73 -12.91 0.09
C GLY A 42 2.98 -12.28 0.72
N PRO A 43 4.05 -11.99 -0.04
CA PRO A 43 5.12 -11.19 0.52
C PRO A 43 4.57 -9.78 0.76
N ALA A 44 4.66 -9.28 1.99
CA ALA A 44 5.15 -7.91 2.13
C ALA A 44 6.54 -7.92 1.49
N GLY A 45 6.60 -7.54 0.22
CA GLY A 45 7.77 -7.63 -0.64
C GLY A 45 7.58 -6.73 -1.86
N SER A 46 8.67 -6.54 -2.60
CA SER A 46 8.94 -5.55 -3.65
C SER A 46 7.90 -5.34 -4.77
N ASP A 47 6.82 -6.12 -4.80
CA ASP A 47 5.89 -6.23 -5.94
C ASP A 47 4.46 -5.79 -5.60
N ILE A 48 4.23 -5.26 -4.39
CA ILE A 48 2.95 -4.65 -3.99
C ILE A 48 3.12 -3.15 -3.88
N GLY A 49 2.32 -2.42 -4.64
CA GLY A 49 2.38 -0.97 -4.75
C GLY A 49 1.38 -0.50 -5.79
N SER A 50 1.41 0.77 -6.16
CA SER A 50 0.66 1.33 -7.29
C SER A 50 1.24 2.69 -7.62
N ASN A 51 1.18 3.11 -8.87
CA ASN A 51 1.40 4.51 -9.22
C ASN A 51 0.09 5.12 -9.73
N SER A 52 -0.12 6.40 -9.44
CA SER A 52 -1.11 7.23 -10.11
C SER A 52 -0.59 8.65 -10.23
N TRP A 53 -0.81 9.29 -11.37
CA TRP A 53 -0.57 10.71 -11.52
C TRP A 53 -1.52 11.32 -12.53
N VAL A 54 -1.81 12.59 -12.31
CA VAL A 54 -2.67 13.39 -13.19
C VAL A 54 -1.98 14.72 -13.49
N VAL A 55 -2.06 15.13 -14.75
CA VAL A 55 -1.45 16.37 -15.26
C VAL A 55 -2.56 17.24 -15.85
N SER A 56 -2.64 18.49 -15.41
CA SER A 56 -3.65 19.46 -15.83
C SER A 56 -3.57 19.79 -17.32
N GLY A 57 -4.72 20.15 -17.92
CA GLY A 57 -4.80 20.54 -19.33
C GLY A 57 -3.89 21.72 -19.71
N ALA A 58 -3.55 22.58 -18.75
CA ALA A 58 -2.61 23.68 -18.95
C ALA A 58 -1.20 23.19 -19.32
N LEU A 59 -0.83 21.96 -18.96
CA LEU A 59 0.48 21.39 -19.23
C LEU A 59 0.47 20.38 -20.39
N THR A 60 -0.68 19.98 -20.92
CA THR A 60 -0.79 18.90 -21.91
C THR A 60 -0.96 19.42 -23.35
N THR A 61 -0.68 18.57 -24.34
CA THR A 61 -0.86 18.91 -25.77
C THR A 61 -2.32 18.99 -26.18
N THR A 62 -3.21 18.33 -25.45
CA THR A 62 -4.65 18.26 -25.73
C THR A 62 -5.42 19.45 -25.16
N GLY A 63 -4.81 20.23 -24.26
CA GLY A 63 -5.52 21.22 -23.45
C GLY A 63 -6.46 20.60 -22.42
N LYS A 64 -6.45 19.28 -22.26
CA LYS A 64 -7.28 18.50 -21.32
C LYS A 64 -6.41 17.68 -20.38
N PRO A 65 -6.88 17.36 -19.16
CA PRO A 65 -6.11 16.56 -18.22
C PRO A 65 -5.70 15.19 -18.80
N LEU A 66 -4.55 14.69 -18.36
CA LEU A 66 -4.08 13.33 -18.63
C LEU A 66 -3.84 12.62 -17.30
N LEU A 67 -4.48 11.46 -17.11
CA LEU A 67 -4.35 10.62 -15.93
C LEU A 67 -3.75 9.27 -16.32
N ALA A 68 -2.80 8.77 -15.52
CA ALA A 68 -2.27 7.43 -15.63
C ALA A 68 -2.31 6.73 -14.26
N ASN A 69 -2.60 5.44 -14.28
CA ASN A 69 -2.64 4.58 -13.10
C ASN A 69 -2.21 3.15 -13.47
N ASP A 70 -1.31 2.58 -12.66
CA ASP A 70 -0.81 1.21 -12.78
C ASP A 70 -0.74 0.59 -11.37
N PRO A 71 -1.73 -0.22 -10.96
CA PRO A 71 -1.69 -0.96 -9.70
C PRO A 71 -0.70 -2.13 -9.79
N HIS A 72 0.11 -2.32 -8.76
CA HIS A 72 1.12 -3.39 -8.65
C HIS A 72 0.64 -4.40 -7.63
N LEU A 73 0.14 -5.53 -8.13
CA LEU A 73 -0.23 -6.69 -7.32
C LEU A 73 0.50 -7.91 -7.88
N GLY A 74 0.72 -8.90 -7.02
CA GLY A 74 1.35 -10.16 -7.43
C GLY A 74 0.61 -10.81 -8.61
N ALA A 75 1.38 -11.22 -9.63
CA ALA A 75 0.84 -11.91 -10.79
C ALA A 75 0.19 -13.24 -10.36
N SER A 76 -1.08 -13.44 -10.73
CA SER A 76 -1.88 -14.60 -10.36
C SER A 76 -2.79 -15.04 -11.51
N LEU A 77 -3.24 -16.30 -11.46
CA LEU A 77 -4.22 -16.86 -12.38
C LEU A 77 -5.43 -17.36 -11.57
N PRO A 78 -6.64 -16.83 -11.80
CA PRO A 78 -6.94 -15.69 -12.69
C PRO A 78 -6.35 -14.36 -12.17
N SER A 79 -6.18 -13.39 -13.07
CA SER A 79 -5.75 -12.04 -12.70
C SER A 79 -6.73 -11.41 -11.69
N VAL A 80 -6.19 -10.67 -10.73
CA VAL A 80 -6.99 -9.89 -9.76
C VAL A 80 -7.85 -8.84 -10.49
N TRP A 81 -7.23 -8.13 -11.43
CA TRP A 81 -7.86 -7.09 -12.24
C TRP A 81 -8.31 -7.64 -13.58
N TYR A 82 -9.49 -7.21 -14.04
CA TYR A 82 -9.97 -7.44 -15.40
C TYR A 82 -10.60 -6.17 -15.96
N GLN A 83 -10.59 -6.02 -17.28
CA GLN A 83 -11.25 -4.91 -17.96
C GLN A 83 -12.75 -5.12 -17.99
N VAL A 84 -13.50 -4.08 -17.67
CA VAL A 84 -14.97 -4.10 -17.63
C VAL A 84 -15.53 -2.77 -18.12
N GLY A 85 -16.66 -2.84 -18.82
CA GLY A 85 -17.45 -1.69 -19.21
C GLY A 85 -18.92 -1.97 -18.93
N LEU A 86 -19.60 -0.98 -18.35
CA LEU A 86 -21.04 -1.02 -18.08
C LEU A 86 -21.69 0.03 -18.97
N HIS A 87 -22.49 -0.42 -19.94
CA HIS A 87 -23.08 0.45 -20.96
C HIS A 87 -24.58 0.25 -21.03
N CYS A 88 -25.31 1.28 -20.66
CA CYS A 88 -26.73 1.42 -20.93
C CYS A 88 -26.93 1.88 -22.37
N ALA A 89 -27.93 1.33 -23.08
CA ALA A 89 -28.25 1.77 -24.45
C ALA A 89 -28.64 3.27 -24.50
N THR A 90 -29.17 3.79 -23.40
CA THR A 90 -29.41 5.21 -23.16
C THR A 90 -29.18 5.47 -21.68
N VAL A 91 -28.36 6.48 -21.37
CA VAL A 91 -28.09 6.89 -19.99
C VAL A 91 -29.34 7.57 -19.43
N THR A 92 -29.91 7.00 -18.39
CA THR A 92 -31.15 7.43 -17.70
C THR A 92 -30.97 7.31 -16.20
N ALA A 93 -31.91 7.83 -15.39
CA ALA A 93 -31.84 7.66 -13.95
C ALA A 93 -31.92 6.18 -13.52
N GLU A 94 -32.64 5.36 -14.28
CA GLU A 94 -32.81 3.92 -14.03
C GLU A 94 -31.62 3.09 -14.52
N CYS A 95 -30.89 3.57 -15.53
CA CYS A 95 -29.68 2.95 -16.07
C CYS A 95 -28.62 4.05 -16.31
N PRO A 96 -27.89 4.47 -15.27
CA PRO A 96 -27.03 5.65 -15.32
C PRO A 96 -25.61 5.36 -15.81
N PHE A 97 -25.34 4.17 -16.36
CA PHE A 97 -23.98 3.72 -16.63
C PHE A 97 -23.59 3.86 -18.10
N ASP A 98 -22.54 4.63 -18.34
CA ASP A 98 -21.66 4.53 -19.51
C ASP A 98 -20.23 4.74 -19.02
N VAL A 99 -19.63 3.66 -18.52
CA VAL A 99 -18.39 3.68 -17.76
C VAL A 99 -17.49 2.54 -18.19
N SER A 100 -16.18 2.75 -18.22
CA SER A 100 -15.20 1.74 -18.61
C SER A 100 -13.92 1.84 -17.81
N GLY A 101 -13.30 0.69 -17.56
CA GLY A 101 -12.05 0.62 -16.82
C GLY A 101 -11.75 -0.79 -16.33
N PHE A 102 -11.35 -0.89 -15.07
CA PHE A 102 -10.92 -2.13 -14.42
C PHE A 102 -11.73 -2.40 -13.15
N GLY A 103 -12.05 -3.67 -12.92
CA GLY A 103 -12.75 -4.15 -11.73
C GLY A 103 -12.13 -5.44 -11.17
N PHE A 104 -12.76 -6.00 -10.14
CA PHE A 104 -12.37 -7.26 -9.50
C PHE A 104 -13.34 -8.39 -9.85
N SER A 105 -12.80 -9.60 -10.05
CA SER A 105 -13.64 -10.78 -10.27
C SER A 105 -14.65 -10.95 -9.13
N GLY A 106 -15.94 -11.00 -9.45
CA GLY A 106 -17.03 -11.08 -8.48
C GLY A 106 -17.61 -9.73 -8.03
N PHE A 107 -17.08 -8.61 -8.50
CA PHE A 107 -17.61 -7.27 -8.23
C PHE A 107 -18.10 -6.58 -9.53
N PRO A 108 -19.36 -6.10 -9.62
CA PRO A 108 -19.95 -5.62 -10.87
C PRO A 108 -19.78 -4.11 -11.19
N GLY A 109 -18.76 -3.42 -10.64
CA GLY A 109 -18.52 -1.98 -10.86
C GLY A 109 -17.10 -1.65 -11.36
N VAL A 110 -16.89 -0.41 -11.81
CA VAL A 110 -15.60 0.07 -12.32
C VAL A 110 -14.80 0.73 -11.20
N VAL A 111 -13.76 0.05 -10.72
CA VAL A 111 -12.96 0.51 -9.58
C VAL A 111 -11.96 1.58 -10.01
N ILE A 112 -11.29 1.39 -11.13
CA ILE A 112 -10.38 2.37 -11.76
C ILE A 112 -10.88 2.58 -13.17
N GLY A 113 -11.13 3.83 -13.59
CA GLY A 113 -11.67 4.03 -14.93
C GLY A 113 -12.10 5.46 -15.22
N HIS A 114 -13.02 5.57 -16.16
CA HIS A 114 -13.62 6.83 -16.56
C HIS A 114 -15.04 6.61 -17.07
N ASN A 115 -15.83 7.68 -17.02
CA ASN A 115 -17.07 7.83 -17.78
C ASN A 115 -16.91 8.95 -18.83
N ASP A 116 -17.99 9.53 -19.31
CA ASP A 116 -18.00 10.62 -20.29
C ASP A 116 -17.55 11.98 -19.71
N ARG A 117 -17.54 12.13 -18.37
CA ARG A 117 -17.26 13.39 -17.66
C ARG A 117 -15.95 13.37 -16.89
N ILE A 118 -15.64 12.27 -16.20
CA ILE A 118 -14.53 12.19 -15.25
C ILE A 118 -13.71 10.92 -15.43
N SER A 119 -12.48 10.94 -14.92
CA SER A 119 -11.59 9.79 -14.80
C SER A 119 -10.97 9.75 -13.40
N TRP A 120 -10.68 8.55 -12.90
CA TRP A 120 -10.09 8.35 -11.60
C TRP A 120 -9.12 7.17 -11.57
N GLY A 121 -8.15 7.24 -10.66
CA GLY A 121 -7.15 6.20 -10.44
C GLY A 121 -6.81 6.07 -8.97
N PHE A 122 -6.43 4.87 -8.55
CA PHE A 122 -6.20 4.53 -7.14
C PHE A 122 -4.75 4.13 -6.88
N THR A 123 -4.24 4.51 -5.71
CA THR A 123 -3.08 3.85 -5.08
C THR A 123 -3.37 3.57 -3.61
N ASN A 124 -2.75 2.54 -3.03
CA ASN A 124 -2.94 2.26 -1.61
C ASN A 124 -2.44 3.43 -0.74
N LEU A 125 -3.31 3.94 0.14
CA LEU A 125 -2.96 4.99 1.09
C LEU A 125 -2.17 4.44 2.29
N GLY A 126 -2.34 3.15 2.59
CA GLY A 126 -1.77 2.52 3.78
C GLY A 126 -2.24 3.17 5.10
N PRO A 127 -3.51 3.58 5.26
CA PRO A 127 -3.93 4.27 6.47
C PRO A 127 -3.90 3.31 7.66
N ASP A 128 -3.57 3.86 8.82
CA ASP A 128 -3.56 3.14 10.07
C ASP A 128 -5.00 3.02 10.61
N VAL A 129 -5.64 1.90 10.25
CA VAL A 129 -7.06 1.62 10.53
C VAL A 129 -7.27 0.32 11.33
N ALA A 130 -6.20 -0.24 11.87
CA ALA A 130 -6.20 -1.49 12.62
C ALA A 130 -5.32 -1.37 13.87
N ASP A 131 -5.90 -1.68 15.03
CA ASP A 131 -5.19 -1.68 16.31
C ASP A 131 -5.13 -3.08 16.91
N LEU A 132 -3.98 -3.39 17.51
CA LEU A 132 -3.79 -4.57 18.33
C LEU A 132 -3.90 -4.19 19.80
N TYR A 133 -4.67 -4.96 20.55
CA TYR A 133 -4.84 -4.78 21.99
C TYR A 133 -4.29 -5.98 22.74
N VAL A 134 -3.46 -5.75 23.75
CA VAL A 134 -3.01 -6.76 24.70
C VAL A 134 -4.09 -6.94 25.76
N GLU A 135 -4.77 -8.08 25.71
CA GLU A 135 -5.88 -8.42 26.60
C GLU A 135 -5.40 -9.28 27.77
N LYS A 136 -5.94 -9.02 28.96
CA LYS A 136 -5.77 -9.88 30.14
C LYS A 136 -6.93 -10.86 30.20
N VAL A 137 -6.68 -12.12 29.87
CA VAL A 137 -7.72 -13.15 29.80
C VAL A 137 -7.57 -14.13 30.96
N THR A 138 -8.69 -14.46 31.60
CA THR A 138 -8.77 -15.45 32.69
C THR A 138 -9.94 -16.38 32.40
N GLY A 139 -9.65 -17.60 31.92
CA GLY A 139 -10.69 -18.53 31.47
C GLY A 139 -11.50 -17.93 30.32
N ASP A 140 -12.82 -17.85 30.51
CA ASP A 140 -13.76 -17.32 29.51
C ASP A 140 -14.12 -15.83 29.73
N THR A 141 -13.32 -15.11 30.52
CA THR A 141 -13.48 -13.66 30.74
C THR A 141 -12.20 -12.89 30.45
N TYR A 142 -12.33 -11.59 30.21
CA TYR A 142 -11.21 -10.66 30.11
C TYR A 142 -11.43 -9.42 30.99
N GLU A 143 -10.34 -8.82 31.46
CA GLU A 143 -10.41 -7.58 32.25
C GLU A 143 -10.70 -6.38 31.33
N TYR A 144 -11.61 -5.50 31.73
CA TYR A 144 -11.84 -4.20 31.11
C TYR A 144 -12.27 -3.16 32.15
N ASP A 145 -11.51 -2.08 32.30
CA ASP A 145 -11.71 -1.01 33.29
C ASP A 145 -11.97 -1.56 34.71
N GLY A 146 -11.22 -2.60 35.09
CA GLY A 146 -11.29 -3.25 36.40
C GLY A 146 -12.43 -4.26 36.57
N ALA A 147 -13.30 -4.45 35.56
CA ALA A 147 -14.34 -5.48 35.56
C ALA A 147 -13.92 -6.71 34.75
N GLN A 148 -14.40 -7.89 35.16
CA GLN A 148 -14.28 -9.11 34.35
C GLN A 148 -15.49 -9.20 33.41
N VAL A 149 -15.23 -9.17 32.09
CA VAL A 149 -16.25 -9.20 31.04
C VAL A 149 -16.19 -10.56 30.33
N PRO A 150 -17.32 -11.22 30.07
CA PRO A 150 -17.33 -12.46 29.29
C PRO A 150 -16.77 -12.28 27.88
N LEU A 151 -16.01 -13.26 27.40
CA LEU A 151 -15.65 -13.36 25.99
C LEU A 151 -16.89 -13.72 25.15
N ASP A 152 -16.99 -13.17 23.94
CA ASP A 152 -17.88 -13.72 22.93
C ASP A 152 -17.21 -14.96 22.31
N ILE A 153 -17.77 -16.14 22.57
CA ILE A 153 -17.21 -17.43 22.15
C ILE A 153 -18.18 -18.09 21.18
N ARG A 154 -17.73 -18.31 19.95
CA ARG A 154 -18.47 -19.08 18.94
C ARG A 154 -17.65 -20.24 18.40
N ARG A 155 -18.33 -21.34 18.05
CA ARG A 155 -17.70 -22.49 17.40
C ARG A 155 -18.04 -22.48 15.92
N GLU A 156 -17.01 -22.42 15.10
CA GLU A 156 -17.13 -22.47 13.66
C GLU A 156 -16.65 -23.83 13.15
N THR A 157 -17.29 -24.38 12.12
CA THR A 157 -16.85 -25.63 11.49
C THR A 157 -16.50 -25.39 10.03
N ILE A 158 -15.22 -25.56 9.72
CA ILE A 158 -14.68 -25.43 8.36
C ILE A 158 -14.73 -26.81 7.71
N LYS A 159 -15.50 -26.93 6.63
CA LYS A 159 -15.56 -28.15 5.81
C LYS A 159 -14.33 -28.22 4.91
N VAL A 160 -13.55 -29.29 5.03
CA VAL A 160 -12.32 -29.48 4.23
C VAL A 160 -12.61 -30.48 3.11
N ALA A 161 -12.45 -30.06 1.85
CA ALA A 161 -12.66 -30.92 0.70
C ALA A 161 -11.72 -32.13 0.75
N GLY A 162 -12.28 -33.34 0.75
CA GLY A 162 -11.52 -34.60 0.87
C GLY A 162 -10.91 -34.86 2.26
N GLY A 163 -11.15 -33.98 3.23
CA GLY A 163 -10.61 -34.05 4.59
C GLY A 163 -11.70 -34.19 5.66
N LYS A 164 -11.28 -34.16 6.92
CA LYS A 164 -12.19 -34.05 8.06
C LYS A 164 -12.53 -32.58 8.30
N ASP A 165 -13.76 -32.33 8.76
CA ASP A 165 -14.18 -31.02 9.23
C ASP A 165 -13.23 -30.53 10.35
N VAL A 166 -12.86 -29.25 10.30
CA VAL A 166 -12.04 -28.58 11.31
C VAL A 166 -12.95 -27.67 12.12
N THR A 167 -13.06 -27.94 13.43
CA THR A 167 -13.78 -27.04 14.34
C THR A 167 -12.83 -26.02 14.94
N LEU A 168 -13.14 -24.74 14.76
CA LEU A 168 -12.43 -23.61 15.34
C LEU A 168 -13.29 -22.99 16.45
N THR A 169 -12.67 -22.65 17.58
CA THR A 169 -13.31 -21.79 18.59
C THR A 169 -12.82 -20.37 18.34
N VAL A 170 -13.73 -19.46 18.00
CA VAL A 170 -13.44 -18.04 17.83
C VAL A 170 -13.84 -17.31 19.11
N ARG A 171 -12.87 -16.67 19.75
CA ARG A 171 -13.06 -15.85 20.95
C ARG A 171 -12.91 -14.37 20.57
N SER A 172 -13.77 -13.51 21.07
CA SER A 172 -13.71 -12.07 20.80
C SER A 172 -13.88 -11.25 22.08
N THR A 173 -13.18 -10.12 22.15
CA THR A 173 -13.40 -9.07 23.15
C THR A 173 -14.21 -7.94 22.51
N ARG A 174 -14.48 -6.87 23.27
CA ARG A 174 -15.07 -5.65 22.70
C ARG A 174 -14.22 -4.99 21.60
N HIS A 175 -12.92 -5.27 21.55
CA HIS A 175 -12.02 -4.71 20.53
C HIS A 175 -12.06 -5.56 19.25
N GLY A 176 -12.38 -6.85 19.35
CA GLY A 176 -12.54 -7.72 18.19
C GLY A 176 -12.06 -9.15 18.47
N PRO A 177 -11.85 -9.96 17.42
CA PRO A 177 -11.41 -11.35 17.57
C PRO A 177 -10.02 -11.43 18.21
N ILE A 178 -9.83 -12.43 19.06
CA ILE A 178 -8.52 -12.82 19.60
C ILE A 178 -7.74 -13.53 18.50
N ILE A 179 -6.60 -12.96 18.09
CA ILE A 179 -5.77 -13.44 16.98
C ILE A 179 -4.58 -14.30 17.45
N THR A 180 -4.29 -14.33 18.75
CA THR A 180 -3.32 -15.27 19.33
C THR A 180 -3.71 -16.73 19.14
N ASP A 181 -5.00 -17.02 18.92
CA ASP A 181 -5.51 -18.35 18.60
C ASP A 181 -5.18 -18.79 17.15
N VAL A 182 -4.73 -17.86 16.30
CA VAL A 182 -4.44 -18.12 14.87
C VAL A 182 -3.01 -18.64 14.66
N GLY A 183 -2.05 -18.27 15.52
CA GLY A 183 -0.67 -18.72 15.39
C GLY A 183 0.29 -18.17 16.44
N ASP A 184 1.43 -18.86 16.59
CA ASP A 184 2.43 -18.60 17.64
C ASP A 184 3.10 -17.22 17.51
N ASP A 185 3.18 -16.64 16.31
CA ASP A 185 3.77 -15.32 16.09
C ASP A 185 3.01 -14.22 16.85
N TYR A 186 1.68 -14.28 16.84
CA TYR A 186 0.85 -13.34 17.59
C TYR A 186 1.00 -13.55 19.10
N ALA A 187 1.16 -14.80 19.56
CA ALA A 187 1.41 -15.09 20.97
C ALA A 187 2.78 -14.53 21.42
N ALA A 188 3.80 -14.59 20.56
CA ALA A 188 5.10 -13.98 20.81
C ALA A 188 5.02 -12.45 20.91
N ILE A 189 4.26 -11.80 20.02
CA ILE A 189 4.01 -10.35 20.07
C ILE A 189 3.29 -9.99 21.39
N ALA A 190 2.24 -10.71 21.75
CA ALA A 190 1.48 -10.51 22.99
C ALA A 190 2.41 -10.55 24.21
N LYS A 191 3.25 -11.60 24.29
CA LYS A 191 4.20 -11.80 25.39
C LYS A 191 5.26 -10.70 25.46
N ASN A 192 5.84 -10.31 24.32
CA ASN A 192 6.86 -9.27 24.28
C ASN A 192 6.31 -7.93 24.77
N GLN A 193 5.14 -7.54 24.26
CA GLN A 193 4.51 -6.28 24.64
C GLN A 193 4.04 -6.29 26.09
N ALA A 194 3.47 -7.39 26.57
CA ALA A 194 3.12 -7.53 27.98
C ALA A 194 4.34 -7.38 28.91
N GLY A 195 5.49 -7.95 28.53
CA GLY A 195 6.74 -7.80 29.26
C GLY A 195 7.22 -6.36 29.35
N LYS A 196 7.11 -5.60 28.25
CA LYS A 196 7.44 -4.15 28.23
C LYS A 196 6.49 -3.31 29.08
N LEU A 197 5.23 -3.71 29.17
CA LEU A 197 4.19 -3.03 29.95
C LEU A 197 4.23 -3.40 31.44
N GLY A 198 5.09 -4.34 31.87
CA GLY A 198 5.24 -4.73 33.27
C GLY A 198 4.00 -5.40 33.87
N ILE A 199 3.18 -6.05 33.04
CA ILE A 199 1.94 -6.68 33.47
C ILE A 199 2.25 -8.06 34.08
N PRO A 200 1.55 -8.50 35.14
CA PRO A 200 1.75 -9.81 35.77
C PRO A 200 0.70 -10.90 35.43
N ALA A 201 -0.09 -10.76 34.37
CA ALA A 201 -1.17 -11.71 34.05
C ALA A 201 -0.66 -13.08 33.58
N GLU A 202 -1.45 -14.13 33.86
CA GLU A 202 -1.11 -15.53 33.56
C GLU A 202 -1.29 -15.89 32.06
N GLN A 203 -2.20 -15.21 31.35
CA GLN A 203 -2.45 -15.41 29.91
C GLN A 203 -2.70 -14.10 29.16
N TYR A 204 -1.73 -13.69 28.34
CA TYR A 204 -1.86 -12.56 27.42
C TYR A 204 -2.43 -13.01 26.09
N GLN A 205 -3.39 -12.27 25.57
CA GLN A 205 -3.96 -12.49 24.25
C GLN A 205 -3.86 -11.19 23.45
N LEU A 206 -3.82 -11.30 22.11
CA LEU A 206 -4.00 -10.13 21.24
C LEU A 206 -5.38 -10.18 20.63
N SER A 207 -6.11 -9.08 20.71
CA SER A 207 -7.30 -8.87 19.89
C SER A 207 -7.02 -7.84 18.81
N LEU A 208 -7.70 -8.00 17.66
CA LEU A 208 -7.61 -7.09 16.52
C LEU A 208 -8.88 -6.25 16.41
N GLN A 209 -8.76 -4.93 16.58
CA GLN A 209 -9.79 -3.98 16.18
C GLN A 209 -9.45 -3.43 14.80
N TRP A 210 -10.31 -3.68 13.81
CA TRP A 210 -10.06 -3.26 12.43
C TRP A 210 -11.33 -2.75 11.79
N THR A 211 -11.27 -1.59 11.13
CA THR A 211 -12.43 -0.99 10.46
C THR A 211 -13.03 -1.88 9.37
N ALA A 212 -12.24 -2.77 8.76
CA ALA A 212 -12.74 -3.74 7.78
C ALA A 212 -13.68 -4.80 8.38
N LEU A 213 -13.68 -4.96 9.71
CA LEU A 213 -14.61 -5.86 10.41
C LEU A 213 -15.96 -5.19 10.71
N THR A 214 -16.10 -3.90 10.39
CA THR A 214 -17.35 -3.15 10.52
C THR A 214 -17.99 -3.00 9.14
N PRO A 215 -19.27 -3.40 8.95
CA PRO A 215 -19.97 -3.17 7.68
C PRO A 215 -19.99 -1.70 7.29
N GLY A 216 -19.72 -1.40 6.02
CA GLY A 216 -19.62 -0.04 5.50
C GLY A 216 -20.13 0.10 4.06
N PRO A 217 -20.29 1.36 3.58
CA PRO A 217 -20.92 1.64 2.29
C PRO A 217 -19.96 1.58 1.08
N THR A 218 -18.71 1.11 1.25
CA THR A 218 -17.67 1.14 0.20
C THR A 218 -18.16 0.57 -1.14
N ALA A 219 -18.86 -0.56 -1.13
CA ALA A 219 -19.36 -1.17 -2.36
C ALA A 219 -20.28 -0.23 -3.15
N GLY A 220 -21.14 0.52 -2.46
CA GLY A 220 -22.01 1.54 -3.07
C GLY A 220 -21.24 2.77 -3.56
N ALA A 221 -20.13 3.12 -2.90
CA ALA A 221 -19.28 4.23 -3.32
C ALA A 221 -18.66 4.00 -4.72
N ILE A 222 -18.37 2.75 -5.10
CA ILE A 222 -17.88 2.44 -6.45
C ILE A 222 -18.92 2.80 -7.51
N PHE A 223 -20.18 2.38 -7.35
CA PHE A 223 -21.25 2.77 -8.28
C PHE A 223 -21.49 4.28 -8.30
N ALA A 224 -21.28 4.95 -7.17
CA ALA A 224 -21.36 6.41 -7.11
C ALA A 224 -20.21 7.07 -7.89
N PHE A 225 -18.99 6.53 -7.86
CA PHE A 225 -17.89 6.99 -8.74
C PHE A 225 -18.23 6.78 -10.22
N ASP A 226 -18.75 5.60 -10.57
CA ASP A 226 -19.12 5.23 -11.95
C ASP A 226 -20.07 6.24 -12.61
N THR A 227 -20.89 6.93 -11.79
CA THR A 227 -21.90 7.91 -12.24
C THR A 227 -21.58 9.36 -11.88
N ALA A 228 -20.45 9.63 -11.23
CA ALA A 228 -20.07 10.98 -10.84
C ALA A 228 -19.71 11.84 -12.06
N THR A 229 -20.05 13.12 -12.02
CA THR A 229 -19.98 14.03 -13.18
C THR A 229 -18.98 15.19 -13.01
N ASP A 230 -18.53 15.40 -11.78
CA ASP A 230 -17.69 16.52 -11.37
C ASP A 230 -17.00 16.23 -10.03
N TRP A 231 -16.14 17.15 -9.58
CA TRP A 231 -15.39 17.02 -8.34
C TRP A 231 -16.30 16.90 -7.11
N THR A 232 -17.44 17.59 -7.12
CA THR A 232 -18.38 17.61 -5.99
C THR A 232 -19.06 16.25 -5.82
N SER A 233 -19.60 15.69 -6.91
CA SER A 233 -20.19 14.34 -6.93
C SER A 233 -19.14 13.26 -6.69
N PHE A 234 -17.91 13.43 -7.18
CA PHE A 234 -16.79 12.55 -6.89
C PHE A 234 -16.43 12.53 -5.39
N ARG A 235 -16.32 13.70 -4.73
CA ARG A 235 -16.11 13.76 -3.27
C ARG A 235 -17.29 13.19 -2.49
N ALA A 236 -18.52 13.40 -2.94
CA ALA A 236 -19.70 12.80 -2.32
C ALA A 236 -19.67 11.26 -2.38
N ALA A 237 -19.23 10.69 -3.51
CA ALA A 237 -18.98 9.25 -3.63
C ALA A 237 -17.84 8.80 -2.70
N ALA A 238 -16.72 9.53 -2.68
CA ALA A 238 -15.56 9.23 -1.85
C ALA A 238 -15.86 9.26 -0.35
N ALA A 239 -16.80 10.09 0.13
CA ALA A 239 -17.23 10.10 1.53
C ALA A 239 -17.77 8.74 2.01
N ASN A 240 -18.28 7.91 1.10
CA ASN A 240 -18.76 6.56 1.39
C ASN A 240 -17.69 5.47 1.20
N PHE A 241 -16.52 5.81 0.68
CA PHE A 241 -15.44 4.86 0.41
C PHE A 241 -14.55 4.68 1.66
N GLN A 242 -15.05 3.92 2.63
CA GLN A 242 -14.44 3.82 3.97
C GLN A 242 -13.26 2.84 4.05
N VAL A 243 -13.38 1.69 3.39
CA VAL A 243 -12.42 0.56 3.46
C VAL A 243 -12.44 -0.24 2.14
N PRO A 244 -11.29 -0.64 1.55
CA PRO A 244 -9.94 -0.28 1.95
C PRO A 244 -9.61 1.12 1.44
N SER A 245 -9.31 2.05 2.34
CA SER A 245 -9.03 3.43 1.98
C SER A 245 -7.84 3.55 1.01
N GLN A 246 -8.01 4.40 -0.02
CA GLN A 246 -7.06 4.59 -1.13
C GLN A 246 -6.72 6.07 -1.28
N ASN A 247 -5.60 6.36 -1.93
CA ASN A 247 -5.36 7.63 -2.60
C ASN A 247 -6.18 7.65 -3.89
N LEU A 248 -7.16 8.55 -4.00
CA LEU A 248 -7.93 8.74 -5.23
C LEU A 248 -7.37 9.94 -5.98
N VAL A 249 -6.92 9.76 -7.22
CA VAL A 249 -6.66 10.86 -8.16
C VAL A 249 -7.85 11.04 -9.09
N TYR A 250 -8.11 12.27 -9.51
CA TYR A 250 -9.27 12.68 -10.28
C TYR A 250 -8.85 13.58 -11.44
N ALA A 251 -9.55 13.46 -12.56
CA ALA A 251 -9.50 14.43 -13.66
C ALA A 251 -10.87 14.53 -14.35
N ASP A 252 -11.25 15.71 -14.84
CA ASP A 252 -12.48 15.89 -15.63
C ASP A 252 -12.30 16.63 -16.95
N VAL A 253 -13.37 16.59 -17.75
CA VAL A 253 -13.45 17.24 -19.05
C VAL A 253 -13.50 18.77 -18.96
N ASP A 254 -13.80 19.35 -17.80
CA ASP A 254 -13.82 20.81 -17.59
C ASP A 254 -12.42 21.36 -17.30
N GLY A 255 -11.47 20.47 -16.99
CA GLY A 255 -10.05 20.76 -16.87
C GLY A 255 -9.49 20.62 -15.46
N HIS A 256 -10.32 20.19 -14.51
CA HIS A 256 -9.93 20.06 -13.12
C HIS A 256 -9.13 18.79 -12.87
N ILE A 257 -8.19 18.86 -11.94
CA ILE A 257 -7.45 17.71 -11.42
C ILE A 257 -7.53 17.70 -9.89
N GLY A 258 -7.70 16.52 -9.30
CA GLY A 258 -7.96 16.42 -7.87
C GLY A 258 -7.31 15.23 -7.21
N TYR A 259 -7.23 15.31 -5.89
CA TYR A 259 -6.83 14.22 -5.01
C TYR A 259 -7.71 14.18 -3.76
N GLN A 260 -8.12 12.97 -3.37
CA GLN A 260 -8.86 12.71 -2.14
C GLN A 260 -8.36 11.41 -1.52
N ALA A 261 -8.05 11.44 -0.22
CA ALA A 261 -7.89 10.24 0.60
C ALA A 261 -9.14 10.06 1.49
N PRO A 262 -10.16 9.26 1.09
CA PRO A 262 -11.26 8.93 1.98
C PRO A 262 -10.87 7.79 2.93
N GLY A 263 -11.61 7.57 4.01
CA GLY A 263 -11.42 6.40 4.86
C GLY A 263 -12.01 6.56 6.26
N ALA A 264 -12.30 5.44 6.91
CA ALA A 264 -12.63 5.43 8.33
C ALA A 264 -11.35 5.40 9.18
N VAL A 265 -10.63 6.52 9.28
CA VAL A 265 -9.40 6.60 10.09
C VAL A 265 -9.77 6.82 11.57
N PRO A 266 -9.42 5.92 12.50
CA PRO A 266 -9.81 6.06 13.90
C PRO A 266 -9.05 7.19 14.61
N ILE A 267 -9.73 7.89 15.50
CA ILE A 267 -9.12 8.79 16.49
C ILE A 267 -8.93 7.98 17.76
N ARG A 268 -7.71 7.94 18.29
CA ARG A 268 -7.33 7.17 19.47
C ARG A 268 -7.28 8.08 20.70
N ALA A 269 -7.77 7.61 21.85
CA ALA A 269 -7.66 8.33 23.11
C ALA A 269 -6.19 8.51 23.55
N ALA A 270 -5.36 7.50 23.31
CA ALA A 270 -3.93 7.51 23.54
C ALA A 270 -3.22 6.54 22.58
N GLY A 271 -1.91 6.74 22.39
CA GLY A 271 -1.12 5.98 21.43
C GLY A 271 -1.33 6.44 19.98
N ASP A 272 -0.63 5.79 19.05
CA ASP A 272 -0.61 6.17 17.64
C ASP A 272 -0.70 4.97 16.68
N GLY A 273 -1.23 3.84 17.16
CA GLY A 273 -1.50 2.62 16.37
C GLY A 273 -0.28 1.77 16.01
N THR A 274 0.95 2.28 16.22
CA THR A 274 2.18 1.60 15.77
C THR A 274 2.56 0.35 16.54
N VAL A 275 2.03 0.17 17.75
CA VAL A 275 2.34 -0.96 18.63
C VAL A 275 1.08 -1.44 19.34
N PRO A 276 1.03 -2.73 19.74
CA PRO A 276 -0.06 -3.21 20.58
C PRO A 276 -0.16 -2.43 21.89
N VAL A 277 -1.37 -2.02 22.24
CA VAL A 277 -1.67 -1.19 23.42
C VAL A 277 -2.45 -1.97 24.48
N PRO A 278 -2.50 -1.51 25.74
CA PRO A 278 -3.35 -2.10 26.77
C PRO A 278 -4.84 -2.21 26.36
N GLY A 279 -5.37 -3.44 26.30
CA GLY A 279 -6.78 -3.74 26.05
C GLY A 279 -7.66 -3.75 27.30
N TRP A 280 -7.07 -3.89 28.49
CA TRP A 280 -7.85 -3.96 29.74
C TRP A 280 -8.35 -2.59 30.25
N THR A 281 -8.19 -1.51 29.47
CA THR A 281 -8.64 -0.16 29.85
C THR A 281 -9.13 0.66 28.67
N SER A 282 -10.08 1.56 28.89
CA SER A 282 -10.58 2.50 27.89
C SER A 282 -9.58 3.57 27.44
N GLN A 283 -8.44 3.72 28.12
CA GLN A 283 -7.47 4.79 27.85
C GLN A 283 -6.88 4.78 26.43
N TYR A 284 -6.89 3.63 25.75
CA TYR A 284 -6.35 3.45 24.40
C TYR A 284 -7.43 3.16 23.35
N GLY A 285 -8.70 3.25 23.73
CA GLY A 285 -9.81 2.97 22.82
C GLY A 285 -9.95 4.01 21.70
N TRP A 286 -10.62 3.62 20.62
CA TRP A 286 -11.08 4.56 19.59
C TRP A 286 -12.18 5.46 20.16
N VAL A 287 -12.05 6.77 19.97
CA VAL A 287 -12.98 7.80 20.44
C VAL A 287 -13.78 8.46 19.32
N GLY A 288 -13.58 7.99 18.08
CA GLY A 288 -14.27 8.47 16.90
C GLY A 288 -13.48 8.13 15.65
N THR A 289 -13.88 8.75 14.54
CA THR A 289 -13.17 8.70 13.27
C THR A 289 -12.86 10.11 12.81
N VAL A 290 -11.74 10.29 12.11
CA VAL A 290 -11.38 11.58 11.50
C VAL A 290 -12.54 12.05 10.60
N PRO A 291 -13.06 13.27 10.79
CA PRO A 291 -14.12 13.80 9.93
C PRO A 291 -13.68 13.84 8.47
N TYR A 292 -14.58 13.52 7.54
CA TYR A 292 -14.25 13.42 6.10
C TYR A 292 -13.59 14.68 5.53
N ASP A 293 -14.04 15.87 5.94
CA ASP A 293 -13.47 17.14 5.48
C ASP A 293 -12.12 17.50 6.12
N GLN A 294 -11.67 16.74 7.11
CA GLN A 294 -10.31 16.83 7.65
C GLN A 294 -9.37 15.81 7.01
N LEU A 295 -9.87 14.93 6.14
CA LEU A 295 -9.02 14.02 5.40
C LEU A 295 -8.32 14.73 4.23
N PRO A 296 -7.13 14.27 3.81
CA PRO A 296 -6.34 14.93 2.78
C PRO A 296 -7.11 15.07 1.47
N SER A 297 -7.18 16.30 0.96
CA SER A 297 -7.72 16.58 -0.36
C SER A 297 -7.07 17.82 -0.97
N VAL A 298 -7.01 17.87 -2.30
CA VAL A 298 -6.59 19.05 -3.06
C VAL A 298 -7.29 19.05 -4.42
N LEU A 299 -7.66 20.24 -4.89
CA LEU A 299 -8.21 20.48 -6.22
C LEU A 299 -7.34 21.56 -6.89
N ASP A 300 -6.97 21.32 -8.15
CA ASP A 300 -6.21 22.24 -9.00
C ASP A 300 -4.96 22.84 -8.33
N PRO A 301 -4.01 22.01 -7.87
CA PRO A 301 -2.80 22.51 -7.24
C PRO A 301 -1.98 23.37 -8.24
N PRO A 302 -1.30 24.44 -7.77
CA PRO A 302 -0.50 25.31 -8.64
C PRO A 302 0.63 24.61 -9.42
N SER A 303 1.08 23.44 -8.96
CA SER A 303 2.02 22.58 -9.69
C SER A 303 1.50 22.14 -11.06
N GLY A 304 0.17 22.10 -11.23
CA GLY A 304 -0.49 21.59 -12.42
C GLY A 304 -0.40 20.06 -12.57
N TYR A 305 0.07 19.34 -11.55
CA TYR A 305 0.09 17.88 -11.52
C TYR A 305 0.00 17.35 -10.08
N ILE A 306 -0.49 16.11 -9.94
CA ILE A 306 -0.58 15.35 -8.69
C ILE A 306 0.07 13.98 -8.92
N VAL A 307 0.81 13.49 -7.93
CA VAL A 307 1.46 12.18 -7.95
C VAL A 307 1.15 11.45 -6.65
N THR A 308 0.76 10.19 -6.76
CA THR A 308 0.65 9.27 -5.62
C THR A 308 1.32 7.96 -6.00
N ALA A 309 2.16 7.43 -5.13
CA ALA A 309 2.84 6.16 -5.34
C ALA A 309 3.11 5.49 -3.99
N ASN A 310 2.06 5.36 -3.17
CA ASN A 310 2.08 4.82 -1.80
C ASN A 310 2.97 5.58 -0.80
N ASN A 311 3.54 6.71 -1.22
CA ASN A 311 4.25 7.66 -0.37
C ASN A 311 3.30 8.32 0.63
N ALA A 312 3.87 8.96 1.65
CA ALA A 312 3.12 9.81 2.58
C ALA A 312 2.21 10.78 1.83
N ALA A 313 0.91 10.73 2.11
CA ALA A 313 -0.09 11.62 1.54
C ALA A 313 0.02 13.06 2.05
N VAL A 314 0.55 13.22 3.27
CA VAL A 314 0.63 14.49 3.98
C VAL A 314 1.98 14.66 4.66
N GLY A 315 2.35 15.92 4.90
CA GLY A 315 3.55 16.25 5.66
C GLY A 315 3.38 16.03 7.17
N PRO A 316 4.46 16.14 7.95
CA PRO A 316 4.46 15.90 9.40
C PRO A 316 3.59 16.90 10.19
N ASP A 317 3.31 18.07 9.62
CA ASP A 317 2.51 19.12 10.26
C ASP A 317 0.99 18.97 10.00
N TYR A 318 0.56 17.92 9.30
CA TYR A 318 -0.86 17.69 9.05
C TYR A 318 -1.57 17.35 10.37
N PRO A 319 -2.73 17.96 10.67
CA PRO A 319 -3.31 17.93 12.02
C PRO A 319 -3.86 16.57 12.44
N VAL A 320 -4.06 15.66 11.48
CA VAL A 320 -4.59 14.31 11.73
C VAL A 320 -3.58 13.27 11.31
N MET A 321 -3.44 12.24 12.16
CA MET A 321 -2.59 11.09 11.89
C MET A 321 -3.29 10.15 10.90
N ILE A 322 -2.71 9.98 9.71
CA ILE A 322 -3.24 9.06 8.69
C ILE A 322 -2.58 7.69 8.82
N THR A 323 -1.25 7.65 8.86
CA THR A 323 -0.44 6.44 9.01
C THR A 323 1.00 6.84 9.30
N ARG A 324 1.79 5.90 9.81
CA ARG A 324 3.27 5.95 9.92
C ARG A 324 3.95 4.96 8.98
N ASP A 325 3.16 4.12 8.32
CA ASP A 325 3.62 3.04 7.48
C ASP A 325 3.22 3.35 6.03
N TRP A 326 4.14 3.98 5.32
CA TRP A 326 4.01 4.33 3.91
C TRP A 326 5.31 3.97 3.17
N GLU A 327 5.29 3.91 1.85
CA GLU A 327 6.49 3.66 1.07
C GLU A 327 7.43 4.88 1.04
N TYR A 328 8.74 4.65 1.10
CA TYR A 328 9.77 5.70 1.16
C TYR A 328 9.74 6.76 0.04
N GLY A 329 8.91 6.57 -0.99
CA GLY A 329 8.58 7.62 -1.95
C GLY A 329 9.52 7.70 -3.15
N TYR A 330 10.41 6.72 -3.35
CA TYR A 330 11.31 6.69 -4.51
C TYR A 330 10.55 6.77 -5.84
N ARG A 331 9.47 6.01 -6.00
CA ARG A 331 8.61 6.03 -7.19
C ARG A 331 7.92 7.38 -7.37
N ALA A 332 7.30 7.90 -6.31
CA ALA A 332 6.65 9.22 -6.32
C ALA A 332 7.62 10.33 -6.74
N ASN A 333 8.82 10.34 -6.13
CA ASN A 333 9.87 11.29 -6.44
C ASN A 333 10.33 11.17 -7.89
N GLN A 334 10.55 9.95 -8.40
CA GLN A 334 10.98 9.75 -9.78
C GLN A 334 9.92 10.20 -10.79
N ILE A 335 8.63 9.89 -10.55
CA ILE A 335 7.52 10.39 -11.38
C ILE A 335 7.52 11.93 -11.36
N ALA A 336 7.64 12.54 -10.17
CA ALA A 336 7.66 14.00 -10.03
C ALA A 336 8.85 14.63 -10.75
N VAL A 337 10.07 14.09 -10.62
CA VAL A 337 11.27 14.55 -11.32
C VAL A 337 11.07 14.51 -12.84
N ARG A 338 10.50 13.42 -13.35
CA ARG A 338 10.20 13.26 -14.79
C ARG A 338 9.17 14.28 -15.27
N LEU A 339 8.09 14.49 -14.52
CA LEU A 339 7.08 15.51 -14.84
C LEU A 339 7.68 16.91 -14.79
N GLN A 340 8.48 17.23 -13.78
CA GLN A 340 9.16 18.52 -13.66
C GLN A 340 10.12 18.77 -14.83
N ALA A 341 10.89 17.76 -15.25
CA ALA A 341 11.76 17.86 -16.41
C ALA A 341 10.98 18.11 -17.71
N LEU A 342 9.83 17.45 -17.89
CA LEU A 342 8.93 17.69 -19.03
C LEU A 342 8.40 19.14 -19.02
N VAL A 343 7.91 19.61 -17.88
CA VAL A 343 7.40 20.99 -17.72
C VAL A 343 8.51 22.02 -17.96
N ALA A 344 9.68 21.82 -17.36
CA ALA A 344 10.83 22.72 -17.50
C ALA A 344 11.38 22.77 -18.93
N SER A 345 11.17 21.74 -19.74
CA SER A 345 11.56 21.74 -21.16
C SER A 345 10.75 22.71 -22.02
N GLY A 346 9.65 23.28 -21.49
CA GLY A 346 8.73 24.15 -22.21
C GLY A 346 7.82 23.41 -23.20
N LYS A 347 7.95 22.09 -23.32
CA LYS A 347 7.09 21.26 -24.15
C LYS A 347 5.84 20.85 -23.39
N LYS A 348 4.72 20.77 -24.12
CA LYS A 348 3.47 20.22 -23.58
C LYS A 348 3.57 18.69 -23.44
N VAL A 349 2.96 18.18 -22.38
CA VAL A 349 2.93 16.76 -22.00
C VAL A 349 1.95 15.98 -22.89
N THR A 350 2.36 14.78 -23.30
CA THR A 350 1.60 13.85 -24.16
C THR A 350 1.31 12.56 -23.42
N ALA A 351 0.27 11.82 -23.84
CA ALA A 351 -0.02 10.50 -23.30
C ALA A 351 1.16 9.52 -23.46
N ALA A 352 1.92 9.62 -24.56
CA ALA A 352 3.13 8.83 -24.78
C ALA A 352 4.23 9.12 -23.74
N GLN A 353 4.34 10.35 -23.25
CA GLN A 353 5.27 10.69 -22.18
C GLN A 353 4.82 10.15 -20.82
N LEU A 354 3.51 10.10 -20.55
CA LEU A 354 3.00 9.40 -19.36
C LEU A 354 3.34 7.90 -19.45
N ALA A 355 3.09 7.25 -20.58
CA ALA A 355 3.48 5.85 -20.79
C ALA A 355 5.00 5.62 -20.64
N ALA A 356 5.83 6.57 -21.08
CA ALA A 356 7.27 6.51 -20.87
C ALA A 356 7.70 6.67 -19.40
N ILE A 357 6.89 7.33 -18.56
CA ILE A 357 7.10 7.38 -17.11
C ILE A 357 6.69 6.04 -16.47
N GLN A 358 5.62 5.39 -16.94
CA GLN A 358 5.24 4.03 -16.48
C GLN A 358 6.36 3.01 -16.74
N GLY A 359 7.04 3.12 -17.88
CA GLY A 359 8.18 2.27 -18.23
C GLY A 359 9.54 2.71 -17.67
N ASP A 360 9.58 3.66 -16.72
CA ASP A 360 10.84 4.13 -16.15
C ASP A 360 11.47 3.08 -15.22
N THR A 361 12.75 2.78 -15.45
CA THR A 361 13.53 1.79 -14.67
C THR A 361 14.72 2.42 -13.96
N TYR A 362 14.64 3.72 -13.62
CA TYR A 362 15.72 4.42 -12.95
C TYR A 362 15.93 3.93 -11.52
N ASP A 363 17.18 3.64 -11.17
CA ASP A 363 17.57 3.23 -9.82
C ASP A 363 18.18 4.41 -9.04
N ALA A 364 17.38 4.99 -8.14
CA ALA A 364 17.82 6.08 -7.27
C ALA A 364 18.86 5.63 -6.23
N ASN A 365 18.87 4.35 -5.83
CA ASN A 365 19.89 3.81 -4.94
C ASN A 365 21.22 3.71 -5.66
N ALA A 366 21.26 3.21 -6.90
CA ALA A 366 22.48 3.17 -7.69
C ALA A 366 23.06 4.58 -7.91
N ALA A 367 22.22 5.56 -8.23
CA ALA A 367 22.65 6.95 -8.39
C ALA A 367 23.27 7.55 -7.12
N THR A 368 22.83 7.10 -5.94
CA THR A 368 23.35 7.57 -4.64
C THR A 368 24.59 6.79 -4.20
N LEU A 369 24.55 5.45 -4.31
CA LEU A 369 25.54 4.55 -3.72
C LEU A 369 26.78 4.38 -4.60
N VAL A 370 26.63 4.34 -5.93
CA VAL A 370 27.78 4.12 -6.83
C VAL A 370 28.87 5.18 -6.67
N PRO A 371 28.57 6.50 -6.59
CA PRO A 371 29.60 7.51 -6.33
C PRO A 371 30.31 7.33 -4.98
N LEU A 372 29.57 6.95 -3.94
CA LEU A 372 30.12 6.71 -2.60
C LEU A 372 31.04 5.48 -2.58
N LEU A 373 30.61 4.39 -3.20
CA LEU A 373 31.41 3.16 -3.32
C LEU A 373 32.69 3.40 -4.12
N ARG A 374 32.62 4.19 -5.20
CA ARG A 374 33.83 4.60 -5.95
C ARG A 374 34.79 5.41 -5.10
N ALA A 375 34.29 6.40 -4.35
CA ALA A 375 35.13 7.21 -3.48
C ALA A 375 35.82 6.36 -2.39
N VAL A 376 35.12 5.36 -1.83
CA VAL A 376 35.71 4.41 -0.88
C VAL A 376 36.78 3.55 -1.55
N GLY A 377 36.51 3.04 -2.75
CA GLY A 377 37.48 2.26 -3.54
C GLY A 377 38.74 3.06 -3.89
N ASP A 378 38.57 4.31 -4.33
CA ASP A 378 39.68 5.22 -4.68
C ASP A 378 40.53 5.60 -3.46
N ALA A 379 39.93 5.63 -2.27
CA ALA A 379 40.60 5.92 -1.00
C ALA A 379 41.11 4.67 -0.27
N ALA A 380 40.78 3.46 -0.75
CA ALA A 380 41.17 2.21 -0.10
C ALA A 380 42.67 1.94 -0.26
N ASP A 381 43.29 1.39 0.78
CA ASP A 381 44.69 0.94 0.72
C ASP A 381 44.84 -0.07 -0.44
N PRO A 382 45.75 0.15 -1.41
CA PRO A 382 45.97 -0.77 -2.53
C PRO A 382 46.28 -2.22 -2.11
N SER A 383 46.76 -2.42 -0.89
CA SER A 383 47.06 -3.74 -0.32
C SER A 383 45.86 -4.43 0.36
N SER A 384 44.74 -3.71 0.57
CA SER A 384 43.57 -4.22 1.29
C SER A 384 42.69 -5.19 0.48
N GLY A 385 42.94 -5.36 -0.81
CA GLY A 385 42.08 -6.15 -1.71
C GLY A 385 40.71 -5.52 -2.03
N ALA A 386 40.34 -4.42 -1.37
CA ALA A 386 39.13 -3.64 -1.62
C ALA A 386 39.31 -2.57 -2.72
N ALA A 387 40.55 -2.27 -3.07
CA ALA A 387 40.90 -1.32 -4.12
C ALA A 387 40.98 -2.02 -5.50
N ARG A 388 39.83 -2.41 -6.07
CA ARG A 388 39.69 -2.66 -7.53
C ARG A 388 38.26 -2.46 -8.01
#